data_AF-A0A263NMN6-F1
#
_entry.id   AF-A0A263NMN6-F1
#
_cell.length_a   1.000
_cell.length_b   1.000
_cell.length_c   1.000
_cell.angle_alpha   90.00
_cell.angle_beta   90.00
_cell.angle_gamma   90.00
#
_symmetry.space_group_name_H-M   'P 1'
#
loop_
_entity.id
_entity.type
_entity.pdbx_description
1 polymer ?
#
loop_
_entity_poly.entity_id
_entity_poly.type
_entity_poly.pdbx_seq_one_letter_code
_entity_poly.pdbx_strand_id
1 'polypeptide(L)'
;MNSRIEKKLSKRLVRLCPSLYGRAWIDSDHSELAYDENSNIRHCSSVGGEYDSYSGDSNESYTVWASWLQMWPWHGPFEAYPHDHKFAMYPNTEGFKPTTRNLLRLAADCQIAEQIAP
;
A
#
# COMPACT_ATOMS: atom_id res chain seq x y z
N MET A 1 -4.85 -3.95 -9.01
CA MET A 1 -3.52 -4.44 -8.61
C MET A 1 -3.73 -5.79 -7.95
N ASN A 2 -2.90 -6.81 -8.25
CA ASN A 2 -3.11 -8.13 -7.62
C ASN A 2 -2.64 -8.21 -6.15
N SER A 3 -3.36 -8.99 -5.33
CA SER A 3 -3.09 -9.26 -3.90
C SER A 3 -1.66 -9.71 -3.59
N ARG A 4 -1.01 -10.46 -4.47
CA ARG A 4 0.41 -10.83 -4.32
C ARG A 4 1.34 -9.62 -4.41
N ILE A 5 1.01 -8.64 -5.23
CA ILE A 5 1.78 -7.40 -5.38
C ILE A 5 1.58 -6.52 -4.16
N GLU A 6 0.33 -6.35 -3.71
CA GLU A 6 0.00 -5.65 -2.46
C GLU A 6 0.84 -6.19 -1.30
N LYS A 7 0.83 -7.50 -1.09
CA LYS A 7 1.64 -8.15 -0.04
C LYS A 7 3.13 -7.81 -0.14
N LYS A 8 3.70 -7.83 -1.36
CA LYS A 8 5.11 -7.51 -1.59
C LYS A 8 5.42 -6.04 -1.29
N LEU A 9 4.53 -5.12 -1.69
CA LEU A 9 4.68 -3.69 -1.46
C LEU A 9 4.55 -3.36 0.02
N SER A 10 3.52 -3.88 0.70
CA SER A 10 3.33 -3.74 2.14
C SER A 10 4.59 -4.16 2.91
N LYS A 11 5.13 -5.36 2.62
CA LYS A 11 6.39 -5.83 3.22
C LYS A 11 7.59 -4.92 2.92
N ARG A 12 7.62 -4.32 1.73
CA ARG A 12 8.71 -3.43 1.31
C ARG A 12 8.64 -2.08 2.02
N LEU A 13 7.45 -1.50 2.14
CA LEU A 13 7.21 -0.24 2.83
C LEU A 13 7.61 -0.29 4.31
N VAL A 14 7.33 -1.40 5.01
CA VAL A 14 7.80 -1.61 6.39
C VAL A 14 9.32 -1.46 6.51
N ARG A 15 10.07 -1.93 5.50
CA ARG A 15 11.54 -1.82 5.47
C ARG A 15 12.04 -0.44 5.05
N LEU A 16 11.28 0.28 4.22
CA LEU A 16 11.67 1.59 3.70
C LEU A 16 11.36 2.72 4.70
N CYS A 17 10.23 2.62 5.40
CA CYS A 17 9.74 3.63 6.32
C CYS A 17 9.43 3.02 7.70
N PRO A 18 10.43 2.49 8.42
CA PRO A 18 10.20 1.86 9.73
C PRO A 18 9.73 2.86 10.80
N SER A 19 9.96 4.17 10.62
CA SER A 19 9.41 5.20 11.50
C SER A 19 7.88 5.27 11.48
N LEU A 20 7.27 4.96 10.32
CA LEU A 20 5.81 4.96 10.14
C LEU A 20 5.22 3.56 10.36
N TYR A 21 5.87 2.54 9.80
CA TYR A 21 5.32 1.18 9.73
C TYR A 21 6.08 0.16 10.59
N GLY A 22 6.96 0.60 11.49
CA GLY A 22 7.77 -0.30 12.32
C GLY A 22 6.95 -1.17 13.28
N ARG A 23 5.70 -0.78 13.55
CA ARG A 23 4.75 -1.54 14.36
C ARG A 23 3.77 -2.38 13.53
N ALA A 24 3.96 -2.44 12.20
CA ALA A 24 3.09 -3.26 11.35
C ALA A 24 3.14 -4.72 11.79
N TRP A 25 1.96 -5.33 11.89
CA TRP A 25 1.80 -6.74 12.24
C TRP A 25 1.51 -7.56 10.98
N ILE A 26 1.68 -8.88 11.08
CA ILE A 26 1.37 -9.80 9.98
C ILE A 26 -0.03 -10.35 10.18
N ASP A 27 -0.91 -10.02 9.25
CA ASP A 27 -2.29 -10.43 9.31
C ASP A 27 -2.49 -11.87 8.84
N SER A 28 -3.12 -12.71 9.66
CA SER A 28 -3.40 -14.10 9.28
C SER A 28 -4.48 -14.22 8.21
N ASP A 29 -5.33 -13.20 8.06
CA ASP A 29 -6.47 -13.22 7.17
C ASP A 29 -6.12 -12.75 5.75
N HIS A 30 -7.11 -12.82 4.87
CA HIS A 30 -7.03 -12.25 3.52
C HIS A 30 -7.14 -10.73 3.61
N SER A 31 -6.31 -10.01 2.86
CA SER A 31 -6.59 -8.59 2.61
C SER A 31 -7.89 -8.46 1.81
N GLU A 32 -8.56 -7.29 1.88
CA GLU A 32 -9.77 -7.02 1.09
C GLU A 32 -9.54 -7.33 -0.40
N LEU A 33 -8.39 -6.90 -0.94
CA LEU A 33 -8.02 -7.20 -2.31
C LEU A 33 -7.85 -8.70 -2.59
N ALA A 34 -7.34 -9.48 -1.64
CA ALA A 34 -7.27 -10.93 -1.78
C ALA A 34 -8.66 -11.58 -1.72
N TYR A 35 -9.58 -11.03 -0.92
CA TYR A 35 -10.97 -11.46 -0.88
C TYR A 35 -11.67 -11.20 -2.22
N ASP A 36 -11.55 -9.98 -2.75
CA ASP A 36 -12.17 -9.57 -4.02
C ASP A 36 -11.66 -10.39 -5.22
N GLU A 37 -10.37 -10.73 -5.22
CA GLU A 37 -9.77 -11.59 -6.24
C GLU A 37 -10.05 -13.09 -6.04
N ASN A 38 -10.76 -13.48 -4.98
CA ASN A 38 -10.91 -14.87 -4.54
C ASN A 38 -9.56 -15.60 -4.46
N SER A 39 -8.55 -14.89 -3.93
CA SER A 39 -7.15 -15.28 -3.88
C SER A 39 -6.78 -15.76 -2.48
N ASN A 40 -6.00 -16.85 -2.39
CA ASN A 40 -5.52 -17.40 -1.11
C ASN A 40 -4.31 -16.64 -0.53
N ILE A 41 -4.07 -15.39 -0.94
CA ILE A 41 -2.96 -14.59 -0.45
C ILE A 41 -3.30 -14.06 0.95
N ARG A 42 -2.54 -14.54 1.95
CA ARG A 42 -2.62 -14.16 3.38
C ARG A 42 -1.32 -13.54 3.85
N HIS A 43 -1.21 -13.16 5.12
CA HIS A 43 0.06 -12.71 5.73
C HIS A 43 0.58 -11.41 5.13
N CYS A 44 -0.34 -10.48 4.85
CA CYS A 44 0.00 -9.11 4.50
C CYS A 44 0.49 -8.36 5.74
N SER A 45 1.42 -7.43 5.55
CA SER A 45 1.76 -6.49 6.61
C SER A 45 0.64 -5.46 6.73
N SER A 46 0.09 -5.30 7.93
CA SER A 46 -1.06 -4.46 8.25
C SER A 46 -0.76 -3.51 9.41
N VAL A 47 -1.52 -2.41 9.48
CA VAL A 47 -1.44 -1.36 10.50
C VAL A 47 -2.85 -0.91 10.90
N GLY A 48 -2.96 -0.20 12.02
CA GLY A 48 -4.26 0.13 12.61
C GLY A 48 -4.79 -1.01 13.48
N GLY A 49 -6.09 -1.03 13.76
CA GLY A 49 -6.68 -1.96 14.73
C GLY A 49 -6.37 -1.61 16.20
N GLU A 50 -5.74 -0.47 16.44
CA GLU A 50 -5.38 -0.01 17.77
C GLU A 50 -6.61 0.54 18.48
N TYR A 51 -6.77 0.19 19.76
CA TYR A 51 -7.87 0.66 20.59
C TYR A 51 -7.75 2.16 20.83
N ASP A 52 -8.77 2.92 20.43
CA ASP A 52 -8.89 4.34 20.75
C ASP A 52 -9.74 4.51 22.02
N SER A 53 -9.08 4.88 23.11
CA SER A 53 -9.74 5.14 24.39
C SER A 53 -10.72 6.31 24.39
N TYR A 54 -10.67 7.20 23.38
CA TYR A 54 -11.58 8.34 23.27
C TYR A 54 -12.92 7.96 22.63
N SER A 55 -12.88 7.23 21.52
CA SER A 55 -14.10 6.71 20.86
C SER A 55 -14.64 5.44 21.52
N GLY A 56 -13.80 4.68 22.22
CA GLY A 56 -14.16 3.39 22.81
C GLY A 56 -14.14 2.22 21.82
N ASP A 57 -13.70 2.45 20.58
CA ASP A 57 -13.62 1.47 19.50
C ASP A 57 -12.17 1.28 19.02
N SER A 58 -11.92 0.19 18.29
CA SER A 58 -10.66 0.02 17.58
C SER A 58 -10.68 0.78 16.26
N ASN A 59 -9.57 1.45 15.94
CA ASN A 59 -9.39 2.07 14.63
C ASN A 59 -9.40 1.02 13.53
N GLU A 60 -9.81 1.42 12.33
CA GLU A 60 -9.77 0.54 11.16
C GLU A 60 -8.35 -0.02 10.91
N SER A 61 -8.32 -1.26 10.45
CA SER A 61 -7.09 -1.95 10.07
C SER A 61 -6.94 -1.94 8.57
N TYR A 62 -5.76 -1.59 8.09
CA TYR A 62 -5.44 -1.56 6.66
C TYR A 62 -4.17 -2.34 6.37
N THR A 63 -4.02 -2.83 5.14
CA THR A 63 -2.69 -3.23 4.69
C THR A 63 -1.77 -2.01 4.69
N VAL A 64 -0.47 -2.21 4.94
CA VAL A 64 0.51 -1.11 4.93
C VAL A 64 0.49 -0.34 3.61
N TRP A 65 0.28 -1.04 2.50
CA TRP A 65 0.12 -0.41 1.19
C TRP A 65 -1.13 0.48 1.11
N ALA A 66 -2.29 0.00 1.58
CA ALA A 66 -3.52 0.79 1.60
C ALA A 66 -3.38 2.03 2.51
N SER A 67 -2.84 1.86 3.72
CA SER A 67 -2.53 2.97 4.63
C SER A 67 -1.59 3.99 3.98
N TRP A 68 -0.53 3.53 3.29
CA TRP A 68 0.40 4.42 2.59
C TRP A 68 -0.27 5.18 1.45
N LEU A 69 -1.13 4.55 0.64
CA LEU A 69 -1.86 5.24 -0.42
C LEU A 69 -2.77 6.36 0.10
N GLN A 70 -3.33 6.21 1.31
CA GLN A 70 -4.15 7.24 1.93
C GLN A 70 -3.32 8.36 2.59
N MET A 71 -2.16 8.01 3.13
CA MET A 71 -1.40 8.89 4.04
C MET A 71 -0.13 9.49 3.42
N TRP A 72 0.34 8.99 2.27
CA TRP A 72 1.56 9.50 1.63
C TRP A 72 1.57 11.02 1.37
N PRO A 73 0.45 11.73 1.06
CA PRO A 73 0.47 13.18 0.88
C PRO A 73 0.86 13.93 2.16
N TRP A 74 0.70 13.28 3.30
CA TRP A 74 0.90 13.84 4.64
C TRP A 74 2.24 13.40 5.27
N HIS A 75 2.97 12.47 4.63
CA HIS A 75 4.18 11.85 5.17
C HIS A 75 5.43 12.19 4.34
N GLY A 76 6.04 13.36 4.57
CA GLY A 76 7.40 13.69 4.08
C GLY A 76 7.52 13.95 2.57
N PRO A 77 8.75 14.12 2.04
CA PRO A 77 9.04 14.83 0.77
C PRO A 77 8.75 13.99 -0.48
N PHE A 78 7.67 13.22 -0.50
CA PHE A 78 7.18 12.59 -1.71
C PHE A 78 6.41 13.66 -2.48
N GLU A 79 7.11 14.40 -3.34
CA GLU A 79 6.45 15.27 -4.30
C GLU A 79 5.52 14.44 -5.16
N ALA A 80 4.32 14.93 -5.47
CA ALA A 80 3.48 14.26 -6.45
C ALA A 80 4.18 14.27 -7.82
N TYR A 81 3.82 13.34 -8.71
CA TYR A 81 4.16 13.51 -10.12
C TYR A 81 3.62 14.86 -10.66
N PRO A 82 4.30 15.47 -11.65
CA PRO A 82 3.83 16.70 -12.30
C PRO A 82 2.36 16.61 -12.75
N HIS A 83 1.67 17.74 -12.80
CA HIS A 83 0.23 17.80 -13.07
C HIS A 83 -0.16 17.18 -14.44
N ASP A 84 0.77 17.26 -15.38
CA ASP A 84 0.73 16.75 -16.76
C ASP A 84 1.20 15.29 -16.90
N HIS A 85 1.53 14.63 -15.78
CA HIS A 85 1.96 13.24 -15.76
C HIS A 85 0.77 12.27 -15.61
N LYS A 86 0.86 11.08 -16.23
CA LYS A 86 -0.17 10.03 -16.15
C LYS A 86 -0.47 9.49 -14.75
N PHE A 87 0.40 9.80 -13.78
CA PHE A 87 0.26 9.47 -12.36
C PHE A 87 0.20 10.75 -11.51
N ALA A 88 -0.26 11.87 -12.05
CA ALA A 88 -0.52 13.08 -11.27
C ALA A 88 -1.38 12.74 -10.04
N MET A 89 -1.11 13.40 -8.91
CA MET A 89 -1.72 13.09 -7.60
C MET A 89 -1.28 11.76 -6.97
N TYR A 90 -0.23 11.10 -7.48
CA TYR A 90 0.46 9.99 -6.82
C TYR A 90 1.90 10.38 -6.48
N PRO A 91 2.55 9.73 -5.50
CA PRO A 91 3.92 10.08 -5.11
C PRO A 91 4.90 9.81 -6.24
N ASN A 92 5.75 10.80 -6.53
CA ASN A 92 6.88 10.65 -7.44
C ASN A 92 7.87 9.65 -6.83
N THR A 93 8.02 8.53 -7.52
CA THR A 93 8.84 7.41 -7.06
C THR A 93 10.06 7.19 -7.96
N GLU A 94 10.38 8.17 -8.83
CA GLU A 94 11.52 8.12 -9.76
C GLU A 94 12.88 8.08 -9.06
N GLY A 95 12.99 8.72 -7.89
CA GLY A 95 14.19 8.69 -7.03
C GLY A 95 14.40 7.37 -6.27
N PHE A 96 13.47 6.42 -6.35
CA PHE A 96 13.60 5.16 -5.63
C PHE A 96 14.60 4.23 -6.31
N LYS A 97 15.27 3.40 -5.49
CA LYS A 97 16.15 2.33 -6.00
C LYS A 97 15.43 1.53 -7.10
N PRO A 98 16.12 1.11 -8.17
CA PRO A 98 15.50 0.46 -9.33
C PRO A 98 14.57 -0.71 -8.97
N THR A 99 14.91 -1.47 -7.93
CA THR A 99 14.08 -2.57 -7.41
C THR A 99 12.73 -2.11 -6.85
N THR A 100 12.69 -0.99 -6.14
CA THR A 100 11.44 -0.42 -5.61
C THR A 100 10.64 0.20 -6.75
N ARG A 101 11.29 0.89 -7.69
CA ARG A 101 10.62 1.47 -8.87
C ARG A 101 10.00 0.41 -9.78
N ASN A 102 10.68 -0.73 -9.96
CA ASN A 102 10.15 -1.86 -10.74
C ASN A 102 8.92 -2.50 -10.08
N LEU A 103 8.89 -2.57 -8.75
CA LEU A 103 7.72 -3.08 -8.02
C LEU A 103 6.52 -2.13 -8.10
N LEU A 104 6.76 -0.82 -8.02
CA LEU A 104 5.70 0.19 -8.16
C LEU A 104 5.17 0.25 -9.59
N ARG A 105 6.06 0.17 -10.59
CA ARG A 105 5.67 0.10 -12.00
C ARG A 105 4.83 -1.16 -12.28
N LEU A 106 5.26 -2.31 -11.75
CA LEU A 106 4.48 -3.55 -11.84
C LEU A 106 3.09 -3.41 -11.20
N ALA A 107 3.00 -2.70 -10.06
CA ALA A 107 1.73 -2.47 -9.39
C ALA A 107 0.78 -1.59 -10.21
N ALA A 108 1.29 -0.51 -10.79
CA ALA A 108 0.55 0.38 -11.67
C ALA A 108 0.09 -0.35 -12.95
N ASP A 109 0.98 -1.14 -13.57
CA ASP A 109 0.66 -1.91 -14.77
C ASP A 109 -0.45 -2.95 -14.48
N CYS A 110 -0.45 -3.59 -13.29
CA CYS A 110 -1.54 -4.48 -12.88
C CYS A 110 -2.86 -3.74 -12.58
N GLN A 111 -2.81 -2.52 -12.04
CA GLN A 111 -4.00 -1.70 -11.82
C GLN A 111 -4.67 -1.27 -13.14
N ILE A 112 -3.86 -0.91 -14.13
CA ILE A 112 -4.34 -0.56 -15.47
C ILE A 112 -4.94 -1.79 -16.17
N ALA A 113 -4.30 -2.96 -16.03
CA ALA A 113 -4.82 -4.20 -16.61
C ALA A 113 -6.21 -4.58 -16.06
N GLU A 114 -6.48 -4.34 -14.79
CA GLU A 114 -7.79 -4.58 -14.17
C GLU A 114 -8.87 -3.59 -14.62
N GLN A 115 -8.50 -2.34 -14.90
CA GLN A 115 -9.45 -1.33 -15.43
C GLN A 115 -9.83 -1.56 -16.90
N ILE A 116 -9.04 -2.34 -17.63
CA ILE A 116 -9.23 -2.66 -19.06
C ILE A 116 -9.83 -4.07 -19.23
N ALA A 117 -9.89 -4.87 -18.15
CA ALA A 117 -10.53 -6.18 -18.18
C ALA A 117 -12.05 -6.00 -18.39
N PRO A 118 -12.66 -6.74 -19.35
CA PRO A 118 -14.07 -6.60 -19.73
C PRO A 118 -15.05 -7.11 -18.68
#